data_AF-A0A543PV65-F1
#
_entry.id   AF-A0A543PV65-F1
#
_cell.length_a   1.000
_cell.length_b   1.000
_cell.length_c   1.000
_cell.angle_alpha   90.00
_cell.angle_beta   90.00
_cell.angle_gamma   90.00
#
_symmetry.space_group_name_H-M   'P 1'
#
loop_
_entity.id
_entity.type
_entity.pdbx_description
1 polymer ?
#
loop_
_entity_poly.entity_id
_entity_poly.type
_entity_poly.pdbx_seq_one_letter_code
_entity_poly.pdbx_strand_id
1 'polypeptide(L)'
;MSTPAPAAPTDNASARPAPDARRRRSGRAVFLRWMISFPGFPLGGLAAMLLVGPVDSVRAALLGGMVTGTVLGAAQGIGRRLSLRGAAMWAAATAAGLGVGLAAGATAVGYGTELTDLVIQGLICGVAVGLAQSVVLARNEPRSHGRSRVWLVYVWPAYLSLAWALGWTLTTLVGVRVDDQFTVFGAAGAITVTALTSVLPLLHGRAD
;
A
#
# COMPACT_ATOMS: atom_id res chain seq x y z
N MET A 1 25.94 63.69 46.10
CA MET A 1 26.36 62.28 45.99
C MET A 1 25.11 61.46 45.72
N SER A 2 24.84 61.17 44.44
CA SER A 2 23.61 60.49 44.00
C SER A 2 23.98 59.08 43.54
N THR A 3 23.41 58.07 44.19
CA THR A 3 23.52 56.66 43.79
C THR A 3 22.65 56.41 42.56
N PRO A 4 23.17 55.83 41.45
CA PRO A 4 22.34 55.45 40.32
C PRO A 4 21.60 54.15 40.62
N ALA A 5 20.34 54.07 40.17
CA ALA A 5 19.49 52.89 40.27
C ALA A 5 20.04 51.72 39.42
N PRO A 6 19.86 50.46 39.83
CA PRO A 6 20.28 49.32 39.03
C PRO A 6 19.42 49.17 37.78
N ALA A 7 20.07 49.08 36.62
CA ALA A 7 19.44 48.80 35.34
C ALA A 7 18.82 47.39 35.35
N ALA A 8 17.56 47.29 34.94
CA ALA A 8 16.88 46.02 34.76
C ALA A 8 17.56 45.24 33.61
N PRO A 9 17.82 43.92 33.76
CA PRO A 9 18.29 43.11 32.66
C PRO A 9 17.17 42.97 31.63
N THR A 10 17.33 43.60 30.47
CA THR A 10 16.54 43.28 29.28
C THR A 10 17.01 41.92 28.78
N ASP A 11 16.36 40.88 29.30
CA ASP A 11 16.53 39.50 28.85
C ASP A 11 15.93 39.40 27.45
N ASN A 12 16.72 39.77 26.44
CA ASN A 12 16.48 39.45 25.03
C ASN A 12 16.69 37.94 24.87
N ALA A 13 15.79 37.17 25.48
CA ALA A 13 15.60 35.77 25.19
C ALA A 13 15.14 35.69 23.74
N SER A 14 16.12 35.45 22.87
CA SER A 14 15.99 34.85 21.55
C SER A 14 14.64 34.15 21.40
N ALA A 15 13.75 34.73 20.60
CA ALA A 15 12.52 34.09 20.19
C ALA A 15 12.89 32.75 19.55
N ARG A 16 12.87 31.67 20.35
CA ARG A 16 12.95 30.31 19.85
C ARG A 16 11.76 30.20 18.89
N PRO A 17 11.96 29.91 17.60
CA PRO A 17 10.85 29.71 16.70
C PRO A 17 9.95 28.62 17.31
N ALA A 18 8.66 28.93 17.46
CA ALA A 18 7.68 28.11 18.15
C ALA A 18 7.78 26.63 17.71
N PRO A 19 7.88 25.66 18.65
CA PRO A 19 7.94 24.22 18.34
C PRO A 19 6.75 23.72 17.49
N ASP A 20 5.67 24.49 17.42
CA ASP A 20 4.38 24.04 16.90
C ASP A 20 4.28 24.02 15.37
N ALA A 21 5.09 24.80 14.65
CA ALA A 21 5.06 24.82 13.19
C ALA A 21 5.65 23.53 12.56
N ARG A 22 6.47 22.79 13.33
CA ARG A 22 7.19 21.60 12.85
C ARG A 22 6.40 20.29 13.09
N ARG A 23 5.31 20.33 13.87
CA ARG A 23 4.63 19.15 14.45
C ARG A 23 3.38 18.66 13.70
N ARG A 24 3.00 19.28 12.57
CA ARG A 24 1.91 18.80 11.71
C ARG A 24 2.44 18.45 10.33
N ARG A 25 3.09 17.29 10.18
CA ARG A 25 3.02 16.58 8.89
C ARG A 25 1.54 16.26 8.67
N SER A 26 0.85 17.09 7.88
CA SER A 26 -0.59 16.95 7.71
C SER A 26 -0.89 15.56 7.13
N GLY A 27 -1.87 14.84 7.66
CA GLY A 27 -2.28 13.54 7.14
C GLY A 27 -2.55 13.57 5.63
N ARG A 28 -2.95 14.73 5.11
CA ARG A 28 -3.06 15.01 3.67
C ARG A 28 -1.76 14.77 2.91
N ALA A 29 -0.61 15.21 3.40
CA ALA A 29 0.68 14.98 2.75
C ALA A 29 1.06 13.49 2.72
N VAL A 30 0.74 12.75 3.80
CA VAL A 30 0.96 11.30 3.86
C VAL A 30 0.03 10.56 2.89
N PHE A 31 -1.24 10.94 2.85
CA PHE A 31 -2.24 10.42 1.93
C PHE A 31 -1.86 10.66 0.46
N LEU A 32 -1.57 11.91 0.08
CA LEU A 32 -1.21 12.27 -1.30
C LEU A 32 0.06 11.54 -1.76
N ARG A 33 1.03 11.35 -0.86
CA ARG A 33 2.23 10.56 -1.17
C ARG A 33 1.91 9.08 -1.37
N TRP A 34 1.01 8.52 -0.58
CA TRP A 34 0.56 7.14 -0.77
C TRP A 34 -0.16 6.94 -2.11
N MET A 35 -0.83 7.97 -2.63
CA MET A 35 -1.46 7.92 -3.96
C MET A 35 -0.46 7.65 -5.10
N ILE A 36 0.85 7.83 -4.89
CA ILE A 36 1.89 7.41 -5.86
C ILE A 36 1.84 5.88 -6.12
N SER A 37 1.26 5.09 -5.21
CA SER A 37 1.05 3.66 -5.44
C SER A 37 -0.07 3.33 -6.44
N PHE A 38 -0.98 4.28 -6.71
CA PHE A 38 -2.11 4.07 -7.61
C PHE A 38 -1.66 3.66 -9.02
N PRO A 39 -0.75 4.39 -9.69
CA PRO A 39 -0.27 4.00 -11.01
C PRO A 39 0.42 2.63 -11.02
N GLY A 40 0.88 2.12 -9.88
CA GLY A 40 1.49 0.79 -9.79
C GLY A 40 0.54 -0.35 -10.20
N PHE A 41 -0.77 -0.18 -10.00
CA PHE A 41 -1.76 -1.16 -10.45
C PHE A 41 -1.91 -1.19 -11.99
N PRO A 42 -2.34 -0.12 -12.68
CA PRO A 42 -2.51 -0.16 -14.14
C PRO A 42 -1.18 -0.37 -14.87
N LEU A 43 -0.08 0.21 -14.40
CA LEU A 43 1.24 -0.02 -15.02
C LEU A 43 1.71 -1.45 -14.81
N GLY A 44 1.50 -2.02 -13.62
CA GLY A 44 1.83 -3.42 -13.35
C GLY A 44 0.99 -4.38 -14.18
N GLY A 45 -0.33 -4.17 -14.21
CA GLY A 45 -1.26 -4.96 -15.02
C GLY A 45 -0.94 -4.91 -16.51
N LEU A 46 -0.63 -3.72 -17.04
CA LEU A 46 -0.20 -3.55 -18.43
C LEU A 46 1.14 -4.23 -18.70
N ALA A 47 2.13 -4.06 -17.81
CA ALA A 47 3.43 -4.73 -17.95
C ALA A 47 3.27 -6.26 -17.95
N ALA A 48 2.45 -6.81 -17.07
CA ALA A 48 2.16 -8.24 -17.03
C ALA A 48 1.46 -8.71 -18.31
N MET A 49 0.47 -7.96 -18.80
CA MET A 49 -0.21 -8.27 -20.06
C MET A 49 0.76 -8.29 -21.25
N LEU A 50 1.70 -7.34 -21.31
CA LEU A 50 2.68 -7.26 -22.40
C LEU A 50 3.78 -8.34 -22.31
N LEU A 51 4.18 -8.73 -21.11
CA LEU A 51 5.29 -9.66 -20.89
C LEU A 51 4.86 -11.13 -20.80
N VAL A 52 3.64 -11.39 -20.33
CA VAL A 52 3.14 -12.72 -19.98
C VAL A 52 1.85 -13.06 -20.74
N GLY A 53 0.98 -12.08 -20.94
CA GLY A 53 -0.33 -12.26 -21.57
C GLY A 53 -1.49 -12.38 -20.58
N PRO A 54 -2.68 -12.79 -21.06
CA PRO A 54 -3.88 -12.98 -20.24
C PRO A 54 -3.72 -14.05 -19.17
N VAL A 55 -4.47 -13.93 -18.08
CA VAL A 55 -4.50 -14.91 -16.99
C VAL A 55 -5.43 -16.08 -17.36
N ASP A 56 -4.94 -16.97 -18.23
CA ASP A 56 -5.67 -18.15 -18.72
C ASP A 56 -5.08 -19.49 -18.24
N SER A 57 -4.00 -19.42 -17.47
CA SER A 57 -3.24 -20.58 -17.01
C SER A 57 -2.50 -20.28 -15.71
N VAL A 58 -2.16 -21.32 -14.95
CA VAL A 58 -1.46 -21.20 -13.66
C VAL A 58 -0.11 -20.49 -13.83
N ARG A 59 0.59 -20.78 -14.93
CA ARG A 59 1.89 -20.17 -15.23
C ARG A 59 1.72 -18.68 -15.54
N ALA A 60 0.75 -18.32 -16.38
CA ALA A 60 0.48 -16.92 -16.70
C ALA A 60 0.04 -16.14 -15.45
N ALA A 61 -0.84 -16.72 -14.62
CA ALA A 61 -1.26 -16.16 -13.34
C ALA A 61 -0.06 -15.90 -12.40
N LEU A 62 0.81 -16.90 -12.22
CA LEU A 62 1.97 -16.79 -11.34
C LEU A 62 2.97 -15.74 -11.82
N LEU A 63 3.38 -15.81 -13.10
CA LEU A 63 4.37 -14.88 -13.67
C LEU A 63 3.80 -13.46 -13.77
N GLY A 64 2.58 -13.31 -14.27
CA GLY A 64 1.90 -12.04 -14.40
C GLY A 64 1.67 -11.38 -13.04
N GLY A 65 1.24 -12.16 -12.04
CA GLY A 65 1.09 -11.68 -10.67
C GLY A 65 2.43 -11.21 -10.05
N MET A 66 3.54 -11.90 -10.32
CA MET A 66 4.87 -11.45 -9.89
C MET A 66 5.31 -10.16 -10.56
N VAL A 67 5.08 -10.00 -11.87
CA VAL A 67 5.37 -8.76 -12.60
C VAL A 67 4.57 -7.60 -12.00
N THR A 68 3.26 -7.75 -11.89
CA THR A 68 2.40 -6.70 -11.35
C THR A 68 2.74 -6.38 -9.89
N GLY A 69 2.98 -7.41 -9.07
CA GLY A 69 3.28 -7.23 -7.66
C GLY A 69 4.63 -6.56 -7.43
N THR A 70 5.59 -6.75 -8.33
CA THR A 70 6.88 -6.03 -8.30
C THR A 70 6.68 -4.54 -8.55
N VAL A 71 5.94 -4.19 -9.61
CA VAL A 71 5.66 -2.79 -9.97
C VAL A 71 4.85 -2.10 -8.88
N LEU A 72 3.79 -2.74 -8.40
CA LEU A 72 2.94 -2.25 -7.32
C LEU A 72 3.74 -2.06 -6.02
N GLY A 73 4.49 -3.08 -5.61
CA GLY A 73 5.27 -3.03 -4.38
C GLY A 73 6.39 -1.99 -4.43
N ALA A 74 7.02 -1.78 -5.59
CA ALA A 74 7.97 -0.68 -5.77
C ALA A 74 7.31 0.69 -5.60
N ALA A 75 6.15 0.91 -6.23
CA ALA A 75 5.37 2.14 -6.10
C ALA A 75 4.92 2.39 -4.64
N GLN A 76 4.50 1.35 -3.93
CA GLN A 76 4.20 1.40 -2.50
C GLN A 76 5.44 1.74 -1.66
N GLY A 77 6.61 1.16 -1.98
CA GLY A 77 7.88 1.46 -1.33
C GLY A 77 8.26 2.94 -1.42
N ILE A 78 8.07 3.55 -2.60
CA ILE A 78 8.23 4.98 -2.83
C ILE A 78 7.23 5.79 -1.98
N GLY A 79 5.94 5.41 -2.00
CA GLY A 79 4.89 6.04 -1.22
C GLY A 79 5.17 6.04 0.30
N ARG A 80 5.81 4.96 0.80
CA ARG A 80 6.23 4.83 2.21
C ARG A 80 7.57 5.47 2.53
N ARG A 81 8.37 5.86 1.53
CA ARG A 81 9.77 6.30 1.69
C ARG A 81 10.64 5.23 2.37
N LEU A 82 10.48 3.98 1.94
CA LEU A 82 11.37 2.92 2.41
C LEU A 82 12.79 3.17 1.87
N SER A 83 13.80 2.70 2.61
CA SER A 83 15.16 2.58 2.07
C SER A 83 15.17 1.68 0.83
N LEU A 84 16.20 1.75 -0.01
CA LEU A 84 16.29 0.90 -1.22
C LEU A 84 16.10 -0.59 -0.89
N ARG A 85 16.77 -1.07 0.17
CA ARG A 85 16.61 -2.44 0.66
C ARG A 85 15.19 -2.72 1.18
N GLY A 86 14.60 -1.78 1.92
CA GLY A 86 13.22 -1.90 2.40
C GLY A 86 12.20 -1.97 1.25
N ALA A 87 12.36 -1.12 0.24
CA ALA A 87 11.53 -1.11 -0.96
C ALA A 87 11.69 -2.40 -1.76
N ALA A 88 12.91 -2.93 -1.92
CA ALA A 88 13.16 -4.20 -2.60
C ALA A 88 12.49 -5.38 -1.87
N MET A 89 12.61 -5.46 -0.54
CA MET A 89 11.93 -6.52 0.23
C MET A 89 10.40 -6.39 0.16
N TRP A 90 9.88 -5.15 0.19
CA TRP A 90 8.44 -4.90 0.07
C TRP A 90 7.92 -5.29 -1.31
N ALA A 91 8.66 -4.95 -2.37
CA ALA A 91 8.36 -5.34 -3.74
C ALA A 91 8.40 -6.86 -3.91
N ALA A 92 9.44 -7.52 -3.41
CA ALA A 92 9.57 -8.97 -3.47
C ALA A 92 8.42 -9.69 -2.73
N ALA A 93 8.04 -9.22 -1.54
CA ALA A 93 6.91 -9.77 -0.82
C ALA A 93 5.58 -9.56 -1.55
N THR A 94 5.36 -8.37 -2.12
CA THR A 94 4.16 -8.06 -2.90
C THR A 94 4.10 -8.89 -4.18
N ALA A 95 5.22 -9.09 -4.87
CA ALA A 95 5.35 -9.95 -6.04
C ALA A 95 5.04 -11.42 -5.72
N ALA A 96 5.65 -11.96 -4.66
CA ALA A 96 5.41 -13.33 -4.24
C ALA A 96 3.94 -13.54 -3.82
N GLY A 97 3.40 -12.64 -2.99
CA GLY A 97 2.02 -12.70 -2.54
C GLY A 97 1.02 -12.59 -3.68
N LEU A 98 1.26 -11.69 -4.64
CA LEU A 98 0.36 -11.53 -5.79
C LEU A 98 0.50 -12.69 -6.78
N GLY A 99 1.70 -13.17 -7.07
CA GLY A 99 1.90 -14.33 -7.94
C GLY A 99 1.19 -15.58 -7.40
N VAL A 100 1.40 -15.91 -6.12
CA VAL A 100 0.77 -17.06 -5.48
C VAL A 100 -0.75 -16.86 -5.34
N GLY A 101 -1.18 -15.68 -4.89
CA GLY A 101 -2.58 -15.36 -4.71
C GLY A 101 -3.37 -15.36 -6.01
N LEU A 102 -2.79 -14.84 -7.09
CA LEU A 102 -3.43 -14.83 -8.41
C LEU A 102 -3.48 -16.23 -9.01
N ALA A 103 -2.41 -17.02 -8.89
CA ALA A 103 -2.43 -18.41 -9.33
C ALA A 103 -3.50 -19.23 -8.59
N ALA A 104 -3.56 -19.14 -7.27
CA ALA A 104 -4.56 -19.84 -6.46
C ALA A 104 -5.99 -19.32 -6.72
N GLY A 105 -6.15 -18.01 -6.85
CA GLY A 105 -7.45 -17.37 -7.07
C GLY A 105 -8.02 -17.72 -8.45
N ALA A 106 -7.22 -17.57 -9.50
CA ALA A 106 -7.62 -17.89 -10.87
C ALA A 106 -7.98 -19.38 -11.01
N THR A 107 -7.21 -20.29 -10.40
CA THR A 107 -7.57 -21.72 -10.43
C THR A 107 -8.85 -22.03 -9.65
N ALA A 108 -9.06 -21.36 -8.50
CA ALA A 108 -10.24 -21.58 -7.67
C ALA A 108 -11.54 -21.17 -8.37
N VAL A 109 -11.49 -20.16 -9.24
CA VAL A 109 -12.65 -19.66 -10.01
C VAL A 109 -12.67 -20.15 -11.46
N GLY A 110 -11.81 -21.11 -11.82
CA GLY A 110 -11.75 -21.65 -13.18
C GLY A 110 -11.44 -20.61 -14.26
N TYR A 111 -10.69 -19.55 -13.92
CA TYR A 111 -10.39 -18.41 -14.79
C TYR A 111 -11.61 -17.60 -15.25
N GLY A 112 -12.75 -17.75 -14.56
CA GLY A 112 -13.96 -16.98 -14.81
C GLY A 112 -13.77 -15.49 -14.55
N THR A 113 -14.50 -14.68 -15.31
CA THR A 113 -14.48 -13.20 -15.25
C THR A 113 -15.81 -12.62 -14.77
N GLU A 114 -16.73 -13.47 -14.28
CA GLU A 114 -17.97 -13.01 -13.68
C GLU A 114 -17.69 -12.24 -12.38
N LEU A 115 -18.64 -11.40 -11.95
CA LEU A 115 -18.48 -10.58 -10.75
C LEU A 115 -18.10 -11.42 -9.52
N THR A 116 -18.76 -12.55 -9.32
CA THR A 116 -18.50 -13.45 -8.17
C THR A 116 -17.08 -14.02 -8.24
N ASP A 117 -16.63 -14.43 -9.42
CA ASP A 117 -15.28 -14.97 -9.64
C ASP A 117 -14.22 -13.92 -9.31
N LEU A 118 -14.40 -12.70 -9.80
CA LEU A 118 -13.47 -11.59 -9.57
C LEU A 118 -13.44 -11.16 -8.09
N VAL A 119 -14.58 -11.20 -7.40
CA VAL A 119 -14.65 -10.96 -5.95
C VAL A 119 -13.85 -12.02 -5.20
N ILE A 120 -14.03 -13.31 -5.50
CA ILE A 120 -13.31 -14.42 -4.88
C ILE A 120 -11.79 -14.31 -5.17
N GLN A 121 -11.43 -14.03 -6.42
CA GLN A 121 -10.05 -13.80 -6.83
C GLN A 121 -9.44 -12.62 -6.04
N GLY A 122 -10.18 -11.52 -5.89
CA GLY A 122 -9.80 -10.37 -5.09
C GLY A 122 -9.54 -10.71 -3.62
N LEU A 123 -10.44 -11.49 -3.00
CA LEU A 123 -10.30 -11.93 -1.62
C LEU A 123 -9.01 -12.75 -1.44
N ILE A 124 -8.78 -13.74 -2.31
CA ILE A 124 -7.61 -14.63 -2.25
C ILE A 124 -6.31 -13.84 -2.46
N CYS A 125 -6.26 -12.99 -3.48
CA CYS A 125 -5.09 -12.15 -3.75
C CYS A 125 -4.80 -11.19 -2.59
N GLY A 126 -5.83 -10.53 -2.04
CA GLY A 126 -5.64 -9.59 -0.94
C GLY A 126 -5.17 -10.28 0.34
N VAL A 127 -5.64 -11.49 0.66
CA VAL A 127 -5.08 -12.30 1.76
C VAL A 127 -3.61 -12.64 1.49
N ALA A 128 -3.29 -13.17 0.31
CA ALA A 128 -1.93 -13.62 0.00
C ALA A 128 -0.91 -12.46 0.02
N VAL A 129 -1.24 -11.33 -0.62
CA VAL A 129 -0.41 -10.11 -0.59
C VAL A 129 -0.31 -9.58 0.84
N GLY A 130 -1.42 -9.53 1.56
CA GLY A 130 -1.45 -9.02 2.92
C GLY A 130 -0.58 -9.83 3.87
N LEU A 131 -0.66 -11.17 3.81
CA LEU A 131 0.20 -12.08 4.58
C LEU A 131 1.68 -11.86 4.25
N ALA A 132 2.03 -11.80 2.95
CA ALA A 132 3.41 -11.59 2.53
C ALA A 132 3.97 -10.23 3.03
N GLN A 133 3.18 -9.17 2.93
CA GLN A 133 3.55 -7.85 3.44
C GLN A 133 3.63 -7.80 4.97
N SER A 134 2.75 -8.53 5.67
CA SER A 134 2.76 -8.65 7.14
C SER A 134 4.07 -9.25 7.65
N VAL A 135 4.69 -10.20 6.91
CA VAL A 135 6.03 -10.72 7.26
C VAL A 135 7.08 -9.60 7.21
N VAL A 136 7.01 -8.71 6.22
CA VAL A 136 7.94 -7.57 6.08
C VAL A 136 7.71 -6.53 7.17
N LEU A 137 6.44 -6.24 7.50
CA LEU A 137 6.07 -5.35 8.62
C LEU A 137 6.63 -5.88 9.95
N ALA A 138 6.41 -7.16 10.24
CA ALA A 138 6.85 -7.79 11.48
C ALA A 138 8.38 -7.80 11.66
N ARG A 139 9.14 -7.87 10.56
CA ARG A 139 10.61 -7.90 10.59
C ARG A 139 11.26 -6.51 10.71
N ASN A 140 10.63 -5.48 10.15
CA ASN A 140 11.26 -4.16 10.00
C ASN A 140 10.73 -3.11 10.98
N GLU A 141 9.63 -3.37 11.70
CA GLU A 141 9.18 -2.44 12.74
C GLU A 141 9.95 -2.64 14.05
N PRO A 142 10.62 -1.59 14.58
CA PRO A 142 11.33 -1.69 15.85
C PRO A 142 10.34 -1.99 16.98
N ARG A 143 10.60 -3.05 17.75
CA ARG A 143 9.82 -3.47 18.95
C ARG A 143 9.64 -2.36 20.00
N SER A 144 10.38 -1.25 19.88
CA SER A 144 10.29 -0.05 20.69
C SER A 144 8.99 0.76 20.52
N HIS A 145 8.26 0.59 19.40
CA HIS A 145 7.04 1.37 19.11
C HIS A 145 5.76 0.75 19.69
N GLY A 146 5.82 0.26 20.95
CA GLY A 146 4.66 -0.16 21.73
C GLY A 146 3.85 -1.36 21.21
N ARG A 147 3.19 -2.06 22.13
CA ARG A 147 2.27 -3.19 21.85
C ARG A 147 1.10 -2.80 20.91
N SER A 148 0.87 -1.50 20.70
CA SER A 148 -0.26 -0.92 19.95
C SER A 148 -0.16 -1.01 18.43
N ARG A 149 0.98 -1.41 17.82
CA ARG A 149 1.09 -1.54 16.34
C ARG A 149 1.17 -2.96 15.80
N VAL A 150 1.45 -3.93 16.68
CA VAL A 150 1.51 -5.35 16.31
C VAL A 150 0.18 -5.87 15.76
N TRP A 151 -0.96 -5.32 16.19
CA TRP A 151 -2.28 -5.73 15.68
C TRP A 151 -2.45 -5.49 14.17
N LEU A 152 -1.76 -4.49 13.60
CA LEU A 152 -1.81 -4.21 12.16
C LEU A 152 -1.31 -5.41 11.35
N VAL A 153 -0.30 -6.12 11.82
CA VAL A 153 0.23 -7.33 11.15
C VAL A 153 -0.86 -8.41 11.01
N TYR A 154 -1.76 -8.51 11.98
CA TYR A 154 -2.84 -9.51 12.00
C TYR A 154 -4.09 -9.06 11.25
N VAL A 155 -4.45 -7.78 11.31
CA VAL A 155 -5.66 -7.27 10.63
C VAL A 155 -5.39 -6.91 9.16
N TRP A 156 -4.14 -6.63 8.80
CA TRP A 156 -3.77 -6.22 7.43
C TRP A 156 -4.21 -7.20 6.35
N PRO A 157 -4.01 -8.53 6.47
CA PRO A 157 -4.46 -9.47 5.44
C PRO A 157 -5.98 -9.46 5.22
N ALA A 158 -6.76 -9.42 6.30
CA ALA A 158 -8.22 -9.35 6.21
C ALA A 158 -8.69 -8.03 5.60
N TYR A 159 -8.10 -6.91 6.02
CA TYR A 159 -8.40 -5.60 5.46
C TYR A 159 -8.08 -5.52 3.95
N LEU A 160 -6.91 -6.00 3.55
CA LEU A 160 -6.49 -5.98 2.16
C LEU A 160 -7.35 -6.89 1.29
N SER A 161 -7.75 -8.06 1.80
CA SER A 161 -8.71 -8.97 1.17
C SER A 161 -10.02 -8.26 0.82
N LEU A 162 -10.64 -7.59 1.79
CA LEU A 162 -11.89 -6.86 1.56
C LEU A 162 -11.72 -5.67 0.60
N ALA A 163 -10.60 -4.93 0.71
CA ALA A 163 -10.31 -3.83 -0.19
C ALA A 163 -10.15 -4.32 -1.64
N TRP A 164 -9.47 -5.44 -1.86
CA TRP A 164 -9.26 -6.01 -3.19
C TRP A 164 -10.55 -6.57 -3.80
N ALA A 165 -11.38 -7.25 -2.99
CA ALA A 165 -12.72 -7.67 -3.40
C ALA A 165 -13.55 -6.48 -3.90
N LEU A 166 -13.58 -5.39 -3.13
CA LEU A 166 -14.27 -4.15 -3.52
C LEU A 166 -13.66 -3.52 -4.78
N GLY A 167 -12.34 -3.57 -4.94
CA GLY A 167 -11.65 -3.09 -6.15
C GLY A 167 -12.11 -3.81 -7.42
N TRP A 168 -12.26 -5.14 -7.35
CA TRP A 168 -12.83 -5.92 -8.45
C TRP A 168 -14.30 -5.60 -8.68
N THR A 169 -15.12 -5.53 -7.62
CA THR A 169 -16.53 -5.13 -7.72
C THR A 169 -16.70 -3.81 -8.46
N LEU A 170 -15.98 -2.76 -8.07
CA LEU A 170 -16.08 -1.45 -8.71
C LEU A 170 -15.57 -1.47 -10.16
N THR A 171 -14.55 -2.26 -10.46
CA THR A 171 -14.05 -2.43 -11.83
C THR A 171 -15.10 -3.04 -12.73
N THR A 172 -15.77 -4.09 -12.27
CA THR A 172 -16.85 -4.75 -13.01
C THR A 172 -18.06 -3.84 -13.17
N LEU A 173 -18.49 -3.14 -12.10
CA LEU A 173 -19.67 -2.26 -12.14
C LEU A 173 -19.48 -1.04 -13.05
N VAL A 174 -18.25 -0.55 -13.22
CA VAL A 174 -17.94 0.56 -14.14
C VAL A 174 -17.82 0.09 -15.60
N GLY A 175 -17.92 -1.21 -15.86
CA GLY A 175 -17.86 -1.77 -17.21
C GLY A 175 -16.45 -1.81 -17.80
N VAL A 176 -15.42 -1.90 -16.95
CA VAL A 176 -14.06 -2.18 -17.44
C VAL A 176 -14.02 -3.58 -18.04
N ARG A 177 -13.30 -3.76 -19.15
CA ARG A 177 -13.12 -5.04 -19.85
C ARG A 177 -12.36 -6.07 -19.00
N VAL A 178 -13.07 -6.73 -18.10
CA VAL A 178 -12.51 -7.79 -17.24
C VAL A 178 -12.22 -9.07 -18.01
N ASP A 179 -12.87 -9.26 -19.16
CA ASP A 179 -12.69 -10.42 -20.05
C ASP A 179 -11.31 -10.48 -20.71
N ASP A 180 -10.55 -9.38 -20.66
CA ASP A 180 -9.15 -9.38 -21.07
C ASP A 180 -8.24 -10.13 -20.07
N GLN A 181 -8.77 -10.57 -18.92
CA GLN A 181 -8.07 -11.34 -17.88
C GLN A 181 -6.76 -10.70 -17.42
N PHE A 182 -6.80 -9.40 -17.11
CA PHE A 182 -5.68 -8.72 -16.47
C PHE A 182 -5.38 -9.30 -15.07
N THR A 183 -4.13 -9.19 -14.66
CA THR A 183 -3.64 -9.67 -13.35
C THR A 183 -4.16 -8.86 -12.16
N VAL A 184 -4.77 -7.69 -12.42
CA VAL A 184 -5.35 -6.79 -11.42
C VAL A 184 -6.60 -6.10 -11.95
N PHE A 185 -7.39 -5.56 -11.04
CA PHE A 185 -8.56 -4.74 -11.35
C PHE A 185 -8.19 -3.45 -12.10
N GLY A 186 -9.20 -2.82 -12.71
CA GLY A 186 -9.05 -1.59 -13.48
C GLY A 186 -8.81 -0.35 -12.63
N ALA A 187 -8.65 0.81 -13.29
CA ALA A 187 -8.28 2.06 -12.64
C ALA A 187 -9.28 2.50 -11.54
N ALA A 188 -10.59 2.26 -11.73
CA ALA A 188 -11.62 2.57 -10.73
C ALA A 188 -11.43 1.76 -9.44
N GLY A 189 -11.17 0.45 -9.57
CA GLY A 189 -10.78 -0.39 -8.44
C GLY A 189 -9.47 0.08 -7.81
N ALA A 190 -8.47 0.35 -8.64
CA ALA A 190 -7.14 0.73 -8.18
C ALA A 190 -7.10 2.02 -7.37
N ILE A 191 -7.80 3.07 -7.80
CA ILE A 191 -7.85 4.32 -7.03
C ILE A 191 -8.55 4.10 -5.69
N THR A 192 -9.59 3.25 -5.66
CA THR A 192 -10.33 2.90 -4.44
C THR A 192 -9.47 2.11 -3.46
N VAL A 193 -8.84 1.03 -3.91
CA VAL A 193 -7.94 0.22 -3.07
C VAL A 193 -6.77 1.05 -2.57
N THR A 194 -6.20 1.91 -3.41
CA THR A 194 -5.12 2.80 -3.03
C THR A 194 -5.57 3.79 -1.94
N ALA A 195 -6.75 4.40 -2.09
CA ALA A 195 -7.30 5.31 -1.09
C ALA A 195 -7.57 4.61 0.25
N LEU A 196 -8.18 3.42 0.23
CA LEU A 196 -8.45 2.62 1.43
C LEU A 196 -7.15 2.22 2.15
N THR A 197 -6.18 1.69 1.41
CA THR A 197 -4.90 1.23 1.96
C THR A 197 -4.00 2.35 2.48
N SER A 198 -4.35 3.62 2.23
CA SER A 198 -3.65 4.77 2.83
C SER A 198 -3.70 4.78 4.36
N VAL A 199 -4.62 4.02 4.97
CA VAL A 199 -4.65 3.78 6.41
C VAL A 199 -3.30 3.28 6.94
N LEU A 200 -2.59 2.47 6.16
CA LEU A 200 -1.30 1.91 6.56
C LEU A 200 -0.27 3.02 6.86
N PRO A 201 0.13 3.88 5.90
CA PRO A 201 1.07 4.96 6.20
C PRO A 201 0.49 6.05 7.12
N LEU A 202 -0.83 6.28 7.13
CA LEU A 202 -1.46 7.27 8.01
C LEU A 202 -1.38 6.87 9.49
N LEU A 203 -1.51 5.58 9.81
CA LEU A 203 -1.33 5.10 11.17
C LEU A 203 0.14 5.12 11.63
N HIS A 204 1.08 5.05 10.68
CA HIS A 204 2.51 5.21 10.97
C HIS A 204 2.90 6.67 11.25
N GLY A 205 2.40 7.62 10.47
CA GLY A 205 2.81 9.03 10.51
C GLY A 205 2.22 9.88 11.65
N ARG A 206 1.34 9.33 12.49
CA ARG A 206 0.70 10.03 13.62
C ARG A 206 1.52 10.06 14.92
N ALA A 207 2.73 9.49 14.94
CA ALA A 207 3.48 9.23 16.18
C ALA A 207 4.85 9.94 16.29
N ASP A 208 5.07 11.00 15.53
CA ASP A 208 6.20 11.93 15.72
C ASP A 208 5.65 13.29 16.23
#